data_AF-A0A7G5MU89-F1
#
_entry.id   AF-A0A7G5MU89-F1
#
_cell.length_a   1.000
_cell.length_b   1.000
_cell.length_c   1.000
_cell.angle_alpha   90.00
_cell.angle_beta   90.00
_cell.angle_gamma   90.00
#
_symmetry.space_group_name_H-M   'P 1'
#
loop_
_entity.id
_entity.type
_entity.pdbx_description
1 polymer ?
#
loop_
_entity_poly.entity_id
_entity_poly.type
_entity_poly.pdbx_seq_one_letter_code
_entity_poly.pdbx_strand_id
1 'polypeptide(L)'
;MSKKKNILKVILVVSALLLVPLCLFGCRIHNTAEKNKQLNATLPFVELDPTNYEILRIDGVSYLITDKTVEHSELGEEIGQISKRLESVDGETRSYGYVYQIQDIPVDEKIAVNINNKYFVASVDS
;
A
#
# COMPACT_ATOMS: atom_id res chain seq x y z
N MET A 1 -27.43 -47.84 22.24
CA MET A 1 -26.92 -47.31 20.96
C MET A 1 -27.18 -45.81 20.70
N SER A 2 -27.64 -45.00 21.69
CA SER A 2 -28.11 -43.61 21.44
C SER A 2 -27.04 -42.51 21.68
N LYS A 3 -26.17 -42.66 22.68
CA LYS A 3 -25.20 -41.60 23.07
C LYS A 3 -24.12 -41.30 22.01
N LYS A 4 -23.54 -42.33 21.37
CA LYS A 4 -22.53 -42.16 20.28
C LYS A 4 -23.09 -41.40 19.08
N LYS A 5 -24.36 -41.65 18.73
CA LYS A 5 -25.05 -41.01 17.59
C LYS A 5 -25.31 -39.52 17.85
N ASN A 6 -25.55 -39.15 19.11
CA ASN A 6 -25.75 -37.76 19.53
C ASN A 6 -24.42 -36.98 19.63
N ILE A 7 -23.35 -37.61 20.14
CA ILE A 7 -22.01 -37.00 20.18
C ILE A 7 -21.48 -36.74 18.77
N LEU A 8 -21.68 -37.68 17.84
CA LEU A 8 -21.26 -37.51 16.43
C LEU A 8 -22.01 -36.35 15.74
N LYS A 9 -23.31 -36.19 16.02
CA LYS A 9 -24.10 -35.05 15.52
C LYS A 9 -23.60 -33.72 16.08
N VAL A 10 -23.26 -33.67 17.37
CA VAL A 10 -22.71 -32.45 17.99
C VAL A 10 -21.36 -32.08 17.39
N ILE A 11 -20.48 -33.05 17.15
CA ILE A 11 -19.17 -32.80 16.50
C ILE A 11 -19.36 -32.27 15.08
N LEU A 12 -20.29 -32.84 14.30
CA LEU A 12 -20.59 -32.36 12.94
C LEU A 12 -21.14 -30.93 12.93
N VAL A 13 -22.02 -30.59 13.87
CA VAL A 13 -22.60 -29.24 13.98
C VAL A 13 -21.54 -28.22 14.42
N VAL A 14 -20.69 -28.57 15.41
CA VAL A 14 -19.61 -27.67 15.87
C VAL A 14 -18.55 -27.47 14.79
N SER A 15 -18.21 -28.53 14.04
CA SER A 15 -17.31 -28.45 12.87
C SER A 15 -17.87 -27.51 11.79
N ALA A 16 -19.14 -27.67 11.43
CA ALA A 16 -19.80 -26.79 10.47
C ALA A 16 -19.88 -25.34 10.97
N LEU A 17 -20.11 -25.12 12.28
CA LEU A 17 -20.18 -23.79 12.88
C LEU A 17 -18.83 -23.07 12.90
N LEU A 18 -17.71 -23.81 12.99
CA LEU A 18 -16.35 -23.25 12.95
C LEU A 18 -15.84 -23.01 11.52
N LEU A 19 -16.25 -23.83 10.54
CA LEU A 19 -15.80 -23.71 9.14
C LEU A 19 -16.42 -22.51 8.40
N VAL A 20 -17.67 -22.16 8.71
CA VAL A 20 -18.38 -21.03 8.07
C VAL A 20 -17.71 -19.66 8.32
N PRO A 21 -17.32 -19.28 9.55
CA PRO A 21 -16.61 -18.02 9.78
C PRO A 21 -15.22 -18.00 9.13
N LEU A 22 -14.49 -19.12 9.10
CA LEU A 22 -13.18 -19.23 8.44
C LEU A 22 -13.25 -18.91 6.93
N CYS A 23 -14.30 -19.35 6.24
CA CYS A 23 -14.53 -19.01 4.83
C CYS A 23 -14.81 -17.51 4.61
N LEU A 24 -15.52 -16.86 5.53
CA LEU A 24 -15.82 -15.42 5.43
C LEU A 24 -14.57 -14.53 5.60
N PHE A 25 -13.60 -14.94 6.42
CA PHE A 25 -12.33 -14.22 6.56
C PHE A 25 -11.43 -14.38 5.32
N GLY A 26 -11.40 -15.56 4.69
CA GLY A 26 -10.57 -15.83 3.51
C GLY A 26 -10.95 -14.99 2.28
N CYS A 27 -12.24 -14.78 2.03
CA CYS A 27 -12.70 -13.97 0.89
C CYS A 27 -12.26 -12.50 0.98
N ARG A 28 -12.11 -11.94 2.18
CA ARG A 28 -11.67 -10.54 2.34
C ARG A 28 -10.21 -10.34 1.97
N ILE A 29 -9.35 -11.30 2.28
CA ILE A 29 -7.91 -11.23 1.95
C ILE A 29 -7.70 -11.35 0.44
N HIS A 30 -8.48 -12.20 -0.22
CA HIS A 30 -8.43 -12.38 -1.68
C HIS A 30 -8.74 -11.07 -2.42
N ASN A 31 -9.84 -10.39 -2.04
CA ASN A 31 -10.23 -9.13 -2.67
C ASN A 31 -9.20 -8.01 -2.46
N THR A 32 -8.55 -7.94 -1.29
CA THR A 32 -7.49 -6.94 -1.05
C THR A 32 -6.24 -7.25 -1.86
N ALA A 33 -5.82 -8.52 -1.93
CA ALA A 33 -4.66 -8.93 -2.71
C ALA A 33 -4.87 -8.73 -4.22
N GLU A 34 -6.07 -9.00 -4.73
CA GLU A 34 -6.41 -8.83 -6.14
C GLU A 34 -6.50 -7.35 -6.54
N LYS A 35 -7.09 -6.49 -5.70
CA LYS A 35 -7.04 -5.03 -5.88
C LYS A 35 -5.61 -4.52 -5.88
N ASN A 36 -4.77 -4.95 -4.93
CA ASN A 36 -3.36 -4.59 -4.90
C ASN A 36 -2.62 -5.06 -6.16
N LYS A 37 -2.94 -6.25 -6.68
CA LYS A 37 -2.38 -6.77 -7.94
C LYS A 37 -2.82 -5.97 -9.16
N GLN A 38 -4.07 -5.49 -9.19
CA GLN A 38 -4.62 -4.68 -10.28
C GLN A 38 -4.10 -3.23 -10.27
N LEU A 39 -3.97 -2.59 -9.09
CA LEU A 39 -3.31 -1.28 -8.98
C LEU A 39 -1.84 -1.37 -9.42
N ASN A 40 -1.11 -2.39 -8.94
CA ASN A 40 0.29 -2.61 -9.35
C ASN A 40 0.47 -2.90 -10.85
N ALA A 41 -0.60 -3.28 -11.56
CA ALA A 41 -0.56 -3.57 -12.99
C ALA A 41 -0.84 -2.33 -13.87
N THR A 42 -1.30 -1.22 -13.28
CA THR A 42 -1.76 -0.03 -14.02
C THR A 42 -1.01 1.25 -13.66
N LEU A 43 -0.45 1.35 -12.46
CA LEU A 43 0.33 2.52 -12.06
C LEU A 43 1.74 2.51 -12.68
N PRO A 44 2.24 3.68 -13.14
CA PRO A 44 3.61 3.79 -13.62
C PRO A 44 4.60 3.56 -12.46
N PHE A 45 5.76 3.00 -12.80
CA PHE A 45 6.85 2.87 -11.85
C PHE A 45 7.60 4.19 -11.73
N VAL A 46 7.75 4.65 -10.49
CA VAL A 46 8.51 5.84 -10.12
C VAL A 46 9.92 5.40 -9.72
N GLU A 47 10.92 6.02 -10.34
CA GLU A 47 12.32 5.74 -10.06
C GLU A 47 12.85 6.66 -8.98
N LEU A 48 13.57 6.10 -8.01
CA LEU A 48 14.39 6.89 -7.08
C LEU A 48 15.74 7.16 -7.73
N ASP A 49 16.29 8.35 -7.51
CA ASP A 49 17.66 8.63 -7.92
C ASP A 49 18.64 7.75 -7.11
N PRO A 50 19.55 7.01 -7.79
CA PRO A 50 20.43 6.06 -7.12
C PRO A 50 21.53 6.72 -6.29
N THR A 51 21.76 8.03 -6.47
CA THR A 51 22.75 8.83 -5.75
C THR A 51 22.12 9.68 -4.65
N ASN A 52 20.83 10.01 -4.79
CA ASN A 52 20.07 10.74 -3.79
C ASN A 52 18.63 10.21 -3.67
N TYR A 53 18.37 9.35 -2.69
CA TYR A 53 17.05 8.75 -2.47
C TYR A 53 15.95 9.74 -2.04
N GLU A 54 16.26 11.03 -1.91
CA GLU A 54 15.27 12.09 -1.72
C GLU A 54 14.73 12.62 -3.04
N ILE A 55 15.33 12.24 -4.17
CA ILE A 55 14.88 12.62 -5.51
C ILE A 55 14.16 11.43 -6.15
N LEU A 56 12.98 11.71 -6.70
CA LEU A 56 12.19 10.76 -7.47
C LEU A 56 11.89 11.31 -8.86
N ARG A 57 11.81 10.41 -9.84
CA ARG A 57 11.58 10.73 -11.25
C ARG A 57 10.31 10.08 -11.75
N ILE A 58 9.42 10.91 -12.30
CA ILE A 58 8.16 10.51 -12.94
C ILE A 58 8.17 11.12 -14.33
N ASP A 59 8.13 10.28 -15.37
CA ASP A 59 8.11 10.71 -16.79
C ASP A 59 9.17 11.76 -17.15
N GLY A 60 10.36 11.67 -16.54
CA GLY A 60 11.47 12.60 -16.75
C GLY A 60 11.43 13.88 -15.92
N VAL A 61 10.39 14.10 -15.11
CA VAL A 61 10.31 15.18 -14.13
C VAL A 61 10.88 14.73 -12.79
N SER A 62 11.82 15.49 -12.25
CA SER A 62 12.41 15.26 -10.93
C SER A 62 11.61 15.97 -9.85
N TYR A 63 11.40 15.30 -8.72
CA TYR A 63 10.81 15.88 -7.52
C TYR A 63 11.71 15.61 -6.33
N LEU A 64 11.86 16.61 -5.47
CA LEU A 64 12.60 16.53 -4.21
C LEU A 64 11.62 16.30 -3.05
N ILE A 65 11.80 15.20 -2.33
CA ILE A 65 11.09 14.89 -1.08
C ILE A 65 11.53 15.89 -0.02
N THR A 66 10.55 16.52 0.62
CA THR A 66 10.76 17.47 1.71
C THR A 66 10.45 16.83 3.07
N ASP A 67 10.78 17.51 4.16
CA ASP A 67 10.44 17.12 5.53
C ASP A 67 8.96 17.32 5.88
N LYS A 68 8.20 18.02 5.04
CA LYS A 68 6.78 18.29 5.24
C LYS A 68 5.95 17.05 4.98
N THR A 69 4.96 16.81 5.83
CA THR A 69 3.99 15.73 5.65
C THR A 69 2.57 16.26 5.47
N VAL A 70 1.74 15.46 4.81
CA VAL A 70 0.29 15.65 4.69
C VAL A 70 -0.44 14.47 5.33
N GLU A 71 -1.69 14.69 5.73
CA GLU A 71 -2.54 13.66 6.27
C GLU A 71 -3.18 12.82 5.16
N HIS A 72 -3.58 11.59 5.49
CA HIS A 72 -4.22 10.69 4.51
C HIS A 72 -5.50 11.29 3.89
N SER A 73 -6.23 12.11 4.65
CA SER A 73 -7.44 12.79 4.18
C SER A 73 -7.19 13.85 3.11
N GLU A 74 -5.95 14.32 2.96
CA GLU A 74 -5.54 15.31 1.97
C GLU A 74 -5.05 14.66 0.66
N LEU A 75 -4.98 13.32 0.62
CA LEU A 75 -4.55 12.59 -0.56
C LEU A 75 -5.68 12.45 -1.58
N GLY A 76 -5.31 12.58 -2.85
CA GLY A 76 -6.14 12.20 -4.00
C GLY A 76 -5.86 10.76 -4.43
N GLU A 77 -5.84 10.55 -5.74
CA GLU A 77 -5.61 9.24 -6.34
C GLU A 77 -4.14 8.78 -6.21
N GLU A 78 -3.90 7.47 -6.19
CA GLU A 78 -2.58 6.91 -6.45
C GLU A 78 -2.17 7.21 -7.90
N ILE A 79 -0.98 7.79 -8.10
CA ILE A 79 -0.46 8.17 -9.42
C ILE A 79 0.81 7.41 -9.81
N GLY A 80 1.42 6.67 -8.89
CA GLY A 80 2.61 5.90 -9.19
C GLY A 80 3.02 4.93 -8.07
N GLN A 81 3.83 3.93 -8.42
CA GLN A 81 4.43 3.01 -7.47
C GLN A 81 5.95 3.14 -7.50
N ILE A 82 6.59 3.31 -6.35
CA ILE A 82 8.06 3.36 -6.30
C ILE A 82 8.65 1.97 -6.57
N SER A 83 9.57 1.92 -7.53
CA SER A 83 10.18 0.66 -8.02
C SER A 83 11.05 -0.04 -6.97
N LYS A 84 11.63 0.70 -6.03
CA LYS A 84 12.46 0.18 -4.94
C LYS A 84 11.81 0.41 -3.59
N ARG A 85 11.36 -0.69 -2.96
CA ARG A 85 10.56 -0.65 -1.73
C ARG A 85 11.37 -0.45 -0.45
N LEU A 86 12.67 -0.73 -0.44
CA LEU A 86 13.49 -0.66 0.76
C LEU A 86 14.89 -0.13 0.44
N GLU A 87 15.34 0.85 1.23
CA GLU A 87 16.70 1.37 1.22
C GLU A 87 17.24 1.53 2.64
N SER A 88 18.53 1.29 2.83
CA SER A 88 19.22 1.73 4.04
C SER A 88 19.93 3.05 3.73
N VAL A 89 19.44 4.13 4.32
CA VAL A 89 20.06 5.46 4.26
C VAL A 89 20.51 5.78 5.67
N ASP A 90 21.81 5.99 5.87
CA ASP A 90 22.41 6.32 7.19
C ASP A 90 22.08 5.35 8.33
N GLY A 91 21.87 4.06 8.02
CA GLY A 91 21.52 3.02 8.99
C GLY A 91 20.03 2.93 9.32
N GLU A 92 19.20 3.83 8.79
CA GLU A 92 17.74 3.74 8.86
C GLU A 92 17.17 3.07 7.61
N THR A 93 16.23 2.16 7.78
CA THR A 93 15.52 1.54 6.65
C THR A 93 14.35 2.44 6.24
N ARG A 94 14.42 3.02 5.05
CA ARG A 94 13.31 3.73 4.41
C ARG A 94 12.51 2.74 3.55
N SER A 95 11.25 2.56 3.89
CA SER A 95 10.29 1.79 3.12
C SER A 95 9.47 2.71 2.24
N TYR A 96 9.64 2.63 0.93
CA TYR A 96 8.92 3.43 -0.05
C TYR A 96 7.68 2.69 -0.55
N GLY A 97 6.57 3.41 -0.67
CA GLY A 97 5.26 2.91 -1.11
C GLY A 97 4.79 3.52 -2.43
N TYR A 98 3.56 4.01 -2.43
CA TYR A 98 2.95 4.70 -3.58
C TYR A 98 3.21 6.20 -3.55
N VAL A 99 3.05 6.80 -4.71
CA VAL A 99 2.98 8.25 -4.93
C VAL A 99 1.51 8.62 -5.16
N TYR A 100 1.09 9.71 -4.54
CA TYR A 100 -0.28 10.20 -4.53
C TYR A 100 -0.34 11.63 -5.04
N GLN A 101 -1.44 11.98 -5.68
CA GLN A 101 -1.85 13.38 -5.82
C GLN A 101 -2.17 13.96 -4.42
N ILE A 102 -1.95 15.27 -4.23
CA ILE A 102 -2.49 16.01 -3.09
C ILE A 102 -3.76 16.75 -3.57
N GLN A 103 -4.87 16.65 -2.83
CA GLN A 103 -6.14 17.27 -3.20
C GLN A 103 -5.96 18.76 -3.50
N ASP A 104 -6.63 19.23 -4.55
CA ASP A 104 -6.60 20.62 -5.04
C ASP A 104 -5.19 21.16 -5.40
N ILE A 105 -4.16 20.31 -5.45
CA ILE A 105 -2.81 20.68 -5.90
C ILE A 105 -2.49 19.96 -7.21
N PRO A 106 -2.02 20.69 -8.24
CA PRO A 106 -1.56 20.08 -9.48
C PRO A 106 -0.36 19.14 -9.27
N VAL A 107 -0.38 18.00 -9.96
CA VAL A 107 0.68 16.98 -9.85
C VAL A 107 2.03 17.46 -10.37
N ASP A 108 2.05 18.43 -11.28
CA ASP A 108 3.24 19.10 -11.83
C ASP A 108 3.77 20.21 -10.90
N GLU A 109 3.15 20.41 -9.73
CA GLU A 109 3.68 21.26 -8.66
C GLU A 109 4.17 20.42 -7.49
N LYS A 110 3.27 19.61 -6.92
CA LYS A 110 3.55 18.79 -5.73
C LYS A 110 2.78 17.49 -5.74
N ILE A 111 3.43 16.50 -5.13
CA ILE A 111 2.89 15.15 -4.93
C ILE A 111 3.19 14.69 -3.51
N ALA A 112 2.52 13.63 -3.07
CA ALA A 112 2.77 13.01 -1.78
C ALA A 112 3.37 11.61 -1.95
N VAL A 113 4.39 11.29 -1.15
CA VAL A 113 5.15 10.05 -1.25
C VAL A 113 5.01 9.28 0.05
N ASN A 114 4.57 8.03 -0.03
CA ASN A 114 4.51 7.16 1.14
C ASN A 114 5.90 6.66 1.51
N ILE A 115 6.39 7.04 2.69
CA ILE A 115 7.64 6.58 3.27
C ILE A 115 7.36 6.18 4.72
N ASN A 116 7.60 4.91 5.07
CA ASN A 116 7.39 4.39 6.43
C ASN A 116 5.99 4.71 7.00
N ASN A 117 4.94 4.57 6.18
CA ASN A 117 3.54 4.86 6.53
C ASN A 117 3.22 6.35 6.81
N LYS A 118 4.08 7.28 6.41
CA LYS A 118 3.82 8.72 6.39
C LYS A 118 3.83 9.25 4.96
N TYR A 119 3.11 10.34 4.71
CA TYR A 119 2.99 10.92 3.37
C TYR A 119 3.79 12.23 3.31
N PHE A 120 4.99 12.16 2.72
CA PHE A 120 5.88 13.30 2.59
C PHE A 120 5.59 14.08 1.31
N VAL A 121 5.62 15.40 1.37
CA VAL A 121 5.45 16.25 0.20
C VAL A 121 6.73 16.24 -0.62
N ALA A 122 6.63 15.97 -1.91
CA ALA A 122 7.70 16.20 -2.87
C ALA A 122 7.29 17.32 -3.82
N SER A 123 8.22 18.25 -4.10
CA SER A 123 8.02 19.38 -5.02
C SER A 123 8.94 19.23 -6.21
N VAL A 124 8.57 19.78 -7.38
CA VAL A 124 9.43 19.74 -8.58
C VAL A 124 10.81 20.33 -8.26
N ASP A 125 11.84 19.56 -8.61
CA ASP A 125 13.26 19.91 -8.45
C ASP A 125 13.72 20.62 -9.73
N SER A 126 13.85 21.95 -9.67
CA SER A 126 14.17 22.84 -10.79
C SER A 126 15.62 23.29 -10.79
#